data_AF-A0A2X1J4R7-F1
#
_entry.id   AF-A0A2X1J4R7-F1
#
_cell.length_a   1.000
_cell.length_b   1.000
_cell.length_c   1.000
_cell.angle_alpha   90.00
_cell.angle_beta   90.00
_cell.angle_gamma   90.00
#
_symmetry.space_group_name_H-M   'P 1'
#
loop_
_entity.id
_entity.type
_entity.pdbx_description
1 polymer ?
#
loop_
_entity_poly.entity_id
_entity_poly.type
_entity_poly.pdbx_seq_one_letter_code
_entity_poly.pdbx_strand_id
1 'polypeptide(L)'
;MMAGIKTLDTSIIGAIIISGIVTALHNRLFDKKLPVFLGIFQGTSYVVIIAFLVMIPCAWLTLLGWPKVQMGIESLQAFLRSAGALGVWVYTFLERILIPTGLHHFIYGQFIFGPAAVEGGIQMYWAQHLQEFSLSAEPLKSFVPGRRFCPAR
;
A
#
# COMPACT_ATOMS: atom_id res chain seq x y z
N MET A 1 -3.60 10.36 -0.72
CA MET A 1 -4.89 10.95 -0.30
C MET A 1 -5.97 9.93 -0.57
N MET A 2 -6.71 9.51 0.45
CA MET A 2 -7.90 8.67 0.27
C MET A 2 -9.10 9.50 0.68
N ALA A 3 -10.13 9.57 -0.18
CA ALA A 3 -11.34 10.37 0.06
C ALA A 3 -11.09 11.86 0.43
N GLY A 4 -10.03 12.47 -0.09
CA GLY A 4 -9.69 13.88 0.16
C GLY A 4 -8.92 14.16 1.47
N ILE A 5 -8.66 13.14 2.29
CA ILE A 5 -7.94 13.27 3.56
C ILE A 5 -6.52 12.72 3.40
N LYS A 6 -5.55 13.38 4.03
CA LYS A 6 -4.18 12.84 4.19
C LYS A 6 -4.27 11.64 5.14
N THR A 7 -4.24 10.44 4.57
CA THR A 7 -4.20 9.18 5.30
C THR A 7 -2.83 8.54 5.19
N LEU A 8 -2.48 7.72 6.17
CA LEU A 8 -1.34 6.82 6.09
C LEU A 8 -1.67 5.71 5.09
N ASP A 9 -0.82 5.51 4.10
CA ASP A 9 -0.96 4.44 3.13
C ASP A 9 -0.42 3.13 3.74
N THR A 10 -1.30 2.40 4.44
CA THR A 10 -0.94 1.10 5.04
C THR A 10 -0.92 -0.06 4.04
N SER A 11 -1.29 0.23 2.78
CA SER A 11 -1.35 -0.72 1.66
C SER A 11 -2.09 -2.01 2.07
N ILE A 12 -1.79 -3.14 1.43
CA ILE A 12 -2.56 -4.38 1.56
C ILE A 12 -2.43 -5.02 2.95
N ILE A 13 -1.34 -4.77 3.69
CA ILE A 13 -1.15 -5.30 5.06
C ILE A 13 -2.22 -4.74 6.00
N GLY A 14 -2.44 -3.41 5.97
CA GLY A 14 -3.50 -2.81 6.78
C GLY A 14 -4.88 -3.36 6.42
N ALA A 15 -5.16 -3.51 5.13
CA ALA A 15 -6.43 -4.07 4.66
C ALA A 15 -6.65 -5.51 5.15
N ILE A 16 -5.62 -6.37 5.08
CA ILE A 16 -5.71 -7.76 5.56
C ILE A 16 -5.97 -7.81 7.07
N ILE A 17 -5.27 -7.00 7.86
CA ILE A 17 -5.44 -6.96 9.32
C ILE A 17 -6.86 -6.52 9.68
N ILE A 18 -7.33 -5.41 9.11
CA ILE A 18 -8.68 -4.89 9.39
C ILE A 18 -9.76 -5.88 8.92
N SER A 19 -9.60 -6.46 7.73
CA SER A 19 -10.52 -7.49 7.22
C SER A 19 -10.59 -8.71 8.14
N GLY A 20 -9.45 -9.17 8.66
CA GLY A 20 -9.39 -10.27 9.62
C GLY A 20 -10.13 -9.94 10.94
N ILE A 21 -9.93 -8.73 11.47
CA ILE A 21 -10.62 -8.27 12.69
C ILE A 21 -12.14 -8.19 12.46
N VAL A 22 -12.57 -7.59 11.36
CA VAL A 22 -14.00 -7.45 11.03
C VAL A 22 -14.64 -8.82 10.79
N THR A 23 -13.94 -9.73 10.11
CA THR A 23 -14.41 -11.11 9.90
C THR A 23 -14.56 -11.86 11.22
N ALA A 24 -13.59 -11.72 12.14
CA ALA A 24 -13.67 -12.33 13.46
C ALA A 24 -14.82 -11.77 14.31
N LEU A 25 -15.07 -10.46 14.23
CA LEU A 25 -16.22 -9.80 14.87
C LEU A 25 -17.54 -10.30 14.28
N HIS A 26 -17.62 -10.38 12.95
CA HIS A 26 -18.80 -10.88 12.25
C HIS A 26 -19.13 -12.30 12.69
N ASN A 27 -18.16 -13.21 12.66
CA ASN A 27 -18.35 -14.61 13.06
C ASN A 27 -18.80 -14.76 14.52
N ARG A 28 -18.49 -13.80 15.40
CA ARG A 28 -18.88 -13.84 16.82
C ARG A 28 -20.19 -13.11 17.15
N LEU A 29 -20.50 -12.04 16.42
CA LEU A 29 -21.57 -11.11 16.79
C LEU A 29 -22.81 -11.21 15.89
N PHE A 30 -22.71 -11.88 14.74
CA PHE A 30 -23.81 -11.98 13.77
C PHE A 30 -25.05 -12.68 14.35
N ASP A 31 -24.90 -13.86 14.96
CA ASP A 31 -26.02 -14.64 15.52
C ASP A 31 -26.39 -14.25 16.97
N LYS A 32 -25.81 -13.17 17.51
CA LYS A 32 -26.01 -12.79 18.90
C LYS A 32 -27.40 -12.17 19.10
N LYS A 33 -28.27 -12.87 19.83
CA LYS A 33 -29.61 -12.37 20.19
C LYS A 33 -29.51 -11.20 21.17
N LEU A 34 -29.98 -10.04 20.74
CA LEU A 34 -30.14 -8.83 21.54
C LEU A 34 -31.51 -8.80 22.24
N PRO A 35 -31.67 -8.09 23.36
CA PRO A 35 -32.96 -7.94 24.04
C PRO A 35 -33.99 -7.23 23.14
N VAL A 36 -35.28 -7.44 23.42
CA VAL A 36 -36.42 -7.10 22.54
C VAL A 36 -36.41 -5.65 22.03
N PHE A 37 -36.00 -4.70 22.86
CA PHE A 37 -35.89 -3.27 22.53
C PHE A 37 -34.75 -2.94 21.53
N LEU A 38 -33.73 -3.78 21.43
CA LEU A 38 -32.62 -3.67 20.47
C LEU A 38 -32.73 -4.69 19.33
N GLY A 39 -33.86 -5.41 19.23
CA GLY A 39 -34.11 -6.45 18.22
C GLY A 39 -33.94 -5.95 16.78
N ILE A 40 -34.24 -4.67 16.54
CA ILE A 40 -34.15 -3.99 15.24
C ILE A 40 -32.70 -3.90 14.71
N PHE A 41 -31.71 -3.94 15.60
CA PHE A 41 -30.29 -3.85 15.23
C PHE A 41 -29.60 -5.22 15.16
N GLN A 42 -30.31 -6.33 15.39
CA GLN A 42 -29.73 -7.68 15.33
C GLN A 42 -29.17 -8.02 13.94
N GLY A 43 -28.19 -8.93 13.90
CA GLY A 43 -27.53 -9.34 12.66
C GLY A 43 -26.42 -8.36 12.24
N THR A 44 -26.35 -8.04 10.95
CA THR A 44 -25.25 -7.26 10.35
C THR A 44 -25.11 -5.85 10.95
N SER A 45 -26.22 -5.17 11.26
CA SER A 45 -26.20 -3.81 11.81
C SER A 45 -25.46 -3.73 13.14
N TYR A 46 -25.67 -4.71 14.03
CA TYR A 46 -24.95 -4.81 15.30
C TYR A 46 -23.46 -5.03 15.10
N VAL A 47 -23.07 -5.89 14.16
CA VAL A 47 -21.67 -6.13 13.82
C VAL A 47 -21.00 -4.83 13.35
N VAL A 48 -21.64 -4.06 12.48
CA VAL A 48 -21.10 -2.80 11.95
C VAL A 48 -20.90 -1.76 13.06
N ILE A 49 -21.85 -1.63 14.00
CA ILE A 49 -21.74 -0.70 15.13
C ILE A 49 -20.55 -1.06 16.02
N ILE A 50 -20.40 -2.34 16.38
CA ILE A 50 -19.28 -2.80 17.21
C ILE A 50 -17.96 -2.68 16.44
N ALA A 51 -17.94 -3.04 15.16
CA ALA A 51 -16.77 -2.90 14.32
C ALA A 51 -16.31 -1.43 14.27
N PHE A 52 -17.21 -0.48 14.11
CA PHE A 52 -16.89 0.95 14.15
C PHE A 52 -16.21 1.35 15.47
N LEU A 53 -16.74 0.92 16.61
CA LEU A 53 -16.12 1.18 17.91
C LEU A 53 -14.73 0.54 18.06
N VAL A 54 -14.54 -0.67 17.52
CA VAL A 54 -13.25 -1.37 17.52
C VAL A 54 -12.25 -0.72 16.54
N MET A 55 -12.73 -0.09 15.46
CA MET A 55 -11.85 0.59 14.51
C MET A 55 -11.17 1.83 15.10
N ILE A 56 -11.77 2.48 16.10
CA ILE A 56 -11.19 3.66 16.78
C ILE A 56 -9.82 3.33 17.42
N PRO A 57 -9.70 2.35 18.34
CA PRO A 57 -8.40 1.97 18.89
C PRO A 57 -7.47 1.36 17.84
N CYS A 58 -7.98 0.61 16.85
CA CYS A 58 -7.16 0.11 15.74
C CYS A 58 -6.49 1.27 14.98
N ALA A 59 -7.23 2.32 14.63
CA ALA A 59 -6.69 3.49 13.95
C ALA A 59 -5.61 4.20 14.80
N TRP A 60 -5.82 4.31 16.11
CA TRP A 60 -4.84 4.87 17.04
C TRP A 60 -3.55 4.06 17.08
N LEU A 61 -3.66 2.73 17.18
CA LEU A 61 -2.50 1.82 17.16
C LEU A 61 -1.74 1.89 15.83
N THR A 62 -2.47 1.95 14.70
CA THR A 62 -1.87 2.10 13.39
C THR A 62 -1.13 3.43 13.27
N LEU A 63 -1.70 4.53 13.76
CA LEU A 63 -1.03 5.85 13.74
C LEU A 63 0.32 5.83 14.47
N LEU A 64 0.43 5.11 15.59
CA LEU A 64 1.66 5.04 16.39
C LEU A 64 2.66 3.99 15.88
N GLY A 65 2.17 2.84 15.41
CA GLY A 65 3.00 1.71 14.98
C GLY A 65 3.48 1.83 13.54
N TRP A 66 2.63 2.32 12.63
CA TRP A 66 2.92 2.36 11.20
C TRP A 66 4.14 3.20 10.82
N PRO A 67 4.46 4.35 11.47
CA PRO A 67 5.66 5.13 11.14
C PRO A 67 6.95 4.31 11.23
N LYS A 68 7.05 3.35 12.16
CA LYS A 68 8.22 2.48 12.29
C LYS A 68 8.35 1.51 11.11
N VAL A 69 7.22 0.95 10.67
CA VAL A 69 7.16 0.09 9.48
C VAL A 69 7.52 0.89 8.24
N GLN A 70 6.99 2.11 8.13
CA GLN A 70 7.28 3.05 7.06
C GLN A 70 8.78 3.37 6.95
N MET A 71 9.46 3.64 8.08
CA MET A 71 10.92 3.83 8.09
C MET A 71 11.68 2.59 7.60
N GLY A 72 11.21 1.39 7.95
CA GLY A 72 11.79 0.13 7.44
C GLY A 72 11.65 0.02 5.92
N ILE A 73 10.48 0.37 5.39
CA ILE A 73 10.23 0.39 3.94
C ILE A 73 11.12 1.44 3.25
N GLU A 74 11.24 2.64 3.81
CA GLU A 74 12.08 3.70 3.26
C GLU A 74 13.57 3.31 3.23
N SER A 75 14.06 2.64 4.27
CA SER A 75 15.45 2.14 4.30
C SER A 75 15.69 1.05 3.25
N LEU A 76 14.73 0.14 3.05
CA LEU A 76 14.78 -0.84 1.96
C LEU A 76 14.80 -0.15 0.58
N GLN A 77 13.97 0.87 0.37
CA GLN A 77 13.96 1.63 -0.89
C GLN A 77 15.28 2.38 -1.12
N ALA A 78 15.86 2.96 -0.06
CA ALA A 78 17.16 3.63 -0.15
C ALA A 78 18.28 2.63 -0.50
N PHE A 79 18.25 1.42 0.07
CA PHE A 79 19.15 0.34 -0.28
C PHE A 79 19.01 -0.09 -1.75
N LEU A 80 17.78 -0.31 -2.21
CA LEU A 80 17.52 -0.71 -3.60
C LEU A 80 18.01 0.34 -4.60
N ARG A 81 17.85 1.63 -4.27
CA ARG A 81 18.36 2.75 -5.09
C ARG A 81 19.89 2.80 -5.15
N SER A 82 20.57 2.64 -4.01
CA SER A 82 22.03 2.81 -3.93
C SER A 82 22.81 1.58 -4.41
N ALA A 83 22.23 0.38 -4.34
CA ALA A 83 22.89 -0.88 -4.66
C ALA A 83 23.07 -1.18 -6.17
N GLY A 84 22.68 -0.27 -7.07
CA GLY A 84 22.91 -0.41 -8.51
C GLY A 84 22.32 -1.69 -9.11
N ALA A 85 23.14 -2.50 -9.79
CA ALA A 85 22.70 -3.75 -10.42
C ALA A 85 22.18 -4.79 -9.42
N LEU A 86 22.77 -4.85 -8.22
CA LEU A 86 22.34 -5.74 -7.14
C LEU A 86 20.95 -5.31 -6.63
N GLY A 87 20.72 -4.00 -6.49
CA GLY A 87 19.42 -3.45 -6.12
C GLY A 87 18.29 -3.83 -7.08
N VAL A 88 18.55 -3.79 -8.39
CA VAL A 88 17.58 -4.21 -9.42
C VAL A 88 17.27 -5.71 -9.34
N TRP A 89 18.28 -6.54 -9.08
CA TRP A 89 18.09 -7.98 -8.91
C TRP A 89 17.25 -8.28 -7.65
N VAL A 90 17.57 -7.66 -6.50
CA VAL A 90 16.80 -7.83 -5.26
C VAL A 90 15.36 -7.33 -5.43
N TYR A 91 15.17 -6.20 -6.12
CA TYR A 91 13.84 -5.67 -6.44
C TYR A 91 13.02 -6.70 -7.22
N THR A 92 13.54 -7.21 -8.34
CA THR A 92 12.81 -8.16 -9.21
C THR A 92 12.57 -9.51 -8.52
N PHE A 93 13.52 -9.96 -7.69
CA PHE A 93 13.37 -11.15 -6.87
C PHE A 93 12.24 -11.00 -5.83
N LEU A 94 12.27 -9.92 -5.05
CA LEU A 94 11.25 -9.64 -4.03
C LEU A 94 9.88 -9.38 -4.66
N GLU A 95 9.83 -8.68 -5.79
CA GLU A 95 8.58 -8.46 -6.52
C GLU A 95 7.92 -9.80 -6.87
N ARG A 96 8.68 -10.74 -7.45
CA ARG A 96 8.17 -12.06 -7.88
C ARG A 96 7.73 -12.96 -6.74
N ILE A 97 8.47 -13.00 -5.63
CA ILE A 97 8.12 -13.87 -4.49
C ILE A 97 6.95 -13.31 -3.66
N LEU A 98 6.72 -11.99 -3.70
CA LEU A 98 5.59 -11.33 -3.02
C LEU A 98 4.33 -11.20 -3.90
N ILE A 99 4.32 -11.70 -5.14
CA ILE A 99 3.12 -11.81 -5.97
C ILE A 99 2.00 -12.58 -5.24
N PRO A 100 2.21 -13.83 -4.76
CA PRO A 100 1.14 -14.63 -4.17
C PRO A 100 0.56 -14.04 -2.89
N THR A 101 1.34 -13.26 -2.15
CA THR A 101 0.88 -12.62 -0.91
C THR A 101 0.24 -11.25 -1.15
N GLY A 102 0.34 -10.71 -2.37
CA GLY A 102 -0.09 -9.35 -2.69
C GLY A 102 0.83 -8.26 -2.14
N LEU A 103 1.87 -8.59 -1.36
CA LEU A 103 2.78 -7.59 -0.79
C LEU A 103 3.69 -6.93 -1.85
N HIS A 104 3.74 -7.45 -3.07
CA HIS A 104 4.55 -6.88 -4.15
C HIS A 104 4.18 -5.41 -4.44
N HIS A 105 2.93 -5.01 -4.17
CA HIS A 105 2.46 -3.62 -4.23
C HIS A 105 3.29 -2.65 -3.36
N PHE A 106 3.87 -3.11 -2.24
CA PHE A 106 4.76 -2.29 -1.42
C PHE A 106 6.07 -1.96 -2.12
N ILE A 107 6.56 -2.89 -2.94
CA ILE A 107 7.85 -2.76 -3.59
C ILE A 107 7.69 -1.97 -4.87
N TYR A 108 6.87 -2.42 -5.81
CA TYR A 108 6.75 -1.71 -7.08
C TYR A 108 5.99 -0.38 -6.94
N GLY A 109 4.98 -0.31 -6.07
CA GLY A 109 4.09 0.85 -5.98
C GLY A 109 4.81 2.13 -5.57
N GLN A 110 5.81 2.01 -4.70
CA GLN A 110 6.61 3.14 -4.24
C GLN A 110 7.58 3.66 -5.32
N PHE A 111 8.02 2.80 -6.25
CA PHE A 111 8.86 3.20 -7.37
C PHE A 111 8.04 3.81 -8.51
N ILE A 112 6.87 3.24 -8.80
CA ILE A 112 6.02 3.69 -9.91
C ILE A 112 5.22 4.95 -9.56
N PHE A 113 4.65 5.02 -8.35
CA PHE A 113 3.75 6.09 -7.92
C PHE A 113 4.30 6.94 -6.78
N GLY A 114 5.31 6.44 -6.06
CA GLY A 114 5.90 7.12 -4.91
C GLY A 114 7.22 7.82 -5.23
N PRO A 115 7.79 8.55 -4.25
CA PRO A 115 9.06 9.24 -4.39
C PRO A 115 10.28 8.29 -4.33
N ALA A 116 10.09 6.98 -4.55
CA ALA A 116 11.15 6.01 -4.35
C ALA A 116 12.19 5.96 -5.47
N ALA A 117 11.94 6.59 -6.61
CA ALA A 117 12.94 6.70 -7.69
C ALA A 117 13.00 8.12 -8.26
N VAL A 118 11.82 8.74 -8.41
CA VAL A 118 11.64 10.11 -8.91
C VAL A 118 10.57 10.76 -8.05
N GLU A 119 10.70 12.05 -7.76
CA GLU A 119 9.64 12.79 -7.06
C GLU A 119 8.33 12.72 -7.87
N GLY A 120 7.27 12.19 -7.26
CA GLY A 120 5.98 11.96 -7.92
C GLY A 120 5.82 10.63 -8.66
N GLY A 121 6.84 9.78 -8.67
CA GLY A 121 6.81 8.44 -9.26
C GLY A 121 7.18 8.41 -10.75
N ILE A 122 7.71 7.25 -11.18
CA ILE A 122 8.19 7.06 -12.57
C ILE A 122 7.05 7.25 -13.58
N GLN A 123 5.81 6.87 -13.25
CA GLN A 123 4.69 6.98 -14.18
C GLN A 123 4.27 8.44 -14.45
N MET A 124 4.21 9.28 -13.40
CA MET A 124 3.89 10.70 -13.57
C MET A 124 5.03 11.43 -14.27
N TYR A 125 6.27 11.12 -13.90
CA TYR A 125 7.44 11.66 -14.58
C TYR A 125 7.42 11.33 -16.08
N TRP A 126 7.14 10.07 -16.43
CA TRP A 126 7.04 9.64 -17.82
C TRP A 126 5.95 10.41 -18.57
N ALA A 127 4.76 10.54 -17.97
CA ALA A 127 3.64 11.23 -18.60
C ALA A 127 3.93 12.72 -18.88
N GLN A 128 4.64 13.39 -17.97
CA GLN A 128 5.00 14.81 -18.11
C GLN A 128 6.08 15.04 -19.18
N HIS A 129 7.02 14.10 -19.31
CA HIS A 129 8.20 14.23 -20.20
C HIS A 129 8.03 13.47 -21.53
N LEU A 130 6.81 12.99 -21.83
CA LEU A 130 6.49 12.22 -23.03
C LEU A 130 6.90 12.92 -24.33
N GLN A 131 6.66 14.22 -24.41
CA GLN A 131 6.97 15.01 -25.61
C GLN A 131 8.48 15.23 -25.76
N GLU A 132 9.20 15.40 -24.65
CA GLU A 132 10.66 15.52 -24.64
C GLU A 132 11.32 14.21 -25.10
N PHE A 133 10.82 13.07 -24.63
CA PHE A 133 11.31 11.76 -25.06
C PHE A 133 11.06 11.51 -26.56
N SER A 134 9.91 11.95 -27.08
CA SER A 134 9.57 11.78 -28.50
C SER A 134 10.46 12.57 -29.46
N LEU A 135 11.04 13.68 -28.98
CA LEU A 135 11.90 14.57 -29.76
C LEU A 135 13.39 14.28 -29.58
N SER A 136 13.75 13.51 -28.55
CA SER A 136 15.15 13.16 -28.25
C SER A 136 15.65 11.98 -29.10
N ALA A 137 16.86 12.12 -29.66
CA ALA A 137 17.54 11.03 -30.39
C ALA A 137 18.38 10.12 -29.48
N GLU A 138 18.45 10.43 -28.19
CA GLU A 138 19.21 9.67 -27.20
C GLU A 138 18.43 8.45 -26.68
N PRO A 139 19.12 7.38 -26.25
CA PRO A 139 18.45 6.17 -25.78
C PRO A 139 17.68 6.44 -24.48
N LEU A 140 16.43 5.97 -24.40
CA LEU A 140 15.51 6.02 -23.23
C LEU A 140 16.10 5.56 -21.88
N LYS A 141 17.31 4.99 -21.87
CA LYS A 141 18.06 4.62 -20.68
C LYS A 141 18.68 5.85 -19.98
N SER A 142 18.99 6.95 -20.70
CA SER A 142 19.52 8.18 -20.11
C SER A 142 18.42 9.07 -19.51
N PHE A 143 17.25 9.13 -20.15
CA PHE A 143 16.18 10.08 -19.78
C PHE A 143 15.23 9.64 -18.67
N VAL A 144 15.15 8.35 -18.36
CA VAL A 144 14.09 7.83 -17.47
C VAL A 144 14.74 7.39 -16.15
N PRO A 145 14.83 8.29 -15.16
CA PRO A 145 15.33 7.93 -13.85
C PRO A 145 14.47 6.82 -13.26
N GLY A 146 15.12 5.76 -12.76
CA GLY A 146 14.43 4.61 -12.19
C GLY A 146 13.87 3.58 -13.17
N ARG A 147 14.06 3.72 -14.50
CA ARG A 147 13.56 2.74 -15.49
C ARG A 147 13.91 1.28 -15.18
N ARG A 148 15.06 1.04 -14.55
CA ARG A 148 15.51 -0.31 -14.14
C ARG A 148 14.59 -0.98 -13.11
N PHE A 149 13.73 -0.20 -12.45
CA PHE A 149 12.71 -0.65 -11.49
C PHE A 149 11.30 -0.66 -12.09
N CYS A 150 11.13 -0.34 -13.37
CA CYS A 150 9.85 -0.58 -14.04
C CYS A 150 9.62 -2.08 -14.17
N PRO A 151 8.45 -2.62 -13.74
CA PRO A 151 8.07 -3.99 -14.03
C PRO A 151 8.09 -4.20 -15.55
N ALA A 152 8.93 -5.12 -16.02
CA ALA A 152 8.80 -5.64 -17.38
C ALA A 152 7.57 -6.55 -17.37
N ARG A 153 6.40 -5.98 -17.71
CA ARG A 153 5.23 -6.78 -18.08
C ARG A 153 5.46 -7.46 -19.41
#